data_AF-A0A814TIU4-F1
#
_entry.id   AF-A0A814TIU4-F1
#
_cell.length_a   1.000
_cell.length_b   1.000
_cell.length_c   1.000
_cell.angle_alpha   90.00
_cell.angle_beta   90.00
_cell.angle_gamma   90.00
#
_symmetry.space_group_name_H-M   'P 1'
#
loop_
_entity.id
_entity.type
_entity.pdbx_description
1 polymer ?
#
loop_
_entity_poly.entity_id
_entity_poly.type
_entity_poly.pdbx_seq_one_letter_code
_entity_poly.pdbx_strand_id
1 'polypeptide(L)'
;MNLLNYQYLRPAHLKGLDAYKYNAVDTSPLSLYVMHPFWNWCVEFFPRWFAPNLMTFLGFLLLVFNFVMFSYYDFHFTESLILPKWIWLVAAICQFCSHQLDGIDGKQARRTKTSSALGELFDHGVDSWATFLFPVCIFSVISRDEYGFSPLAMHFLLLSTYLPFIDTHWEKYNTKVLFLPWLYDISMLINQNITQKIIRHEMVSGQNRVL
;
A
#
# COMPACT_ATOMS: atom_id res chain seq x y z
N MET A 1 -2.86 -2.57 -38.57
CA MET A 1 -3.85 -2.11 -37.58
C MET A 1 -3.08 -1.65 -36.35
N ASN A 2 -3.02 -0.34 -36.12
CA ASN A 2 -2.11 0.33 -35.16
C ASN A 2 -2.65 0.25 -33.72
N LEU A 3 -2.66 -0.94 -33.12
CA LEU A 3 -3.02 -1.11 -31.70
C LEU A 3 -2.08 -0.33 -30.75
N LEU A 4 -0.86 -0.05 -31.19
CA LEU A 4 0.18 0.63 -30.38
C LEU A 4 0.18 2.16 -30.51
N ASN A 5 -0.56 2.76 -31.45
CA ASN A 5 -0.59 4.23 -31.64
C ASN A 5 -1.81 4.90 -30.99
N TYR A 6 -2.52 4.21 -30.09
CA TYR A 6 -3.62 4.81 -29.37
C TYR A 6 -3.07 5.73 -28.25
N GLN A 7 -3.29 7.04 -28.39
CA GLN A 7 -2.90 8.00 -27.36
C GLN A 7 -3.89 7.98 -26.20
N TYR A 8 -3.58 7.21 -25.15
CA TYR A 8 -4.36 7.15 -23.91
C TYR A 8 -4.38 8.50 -23.15
N LEU A 9 -3.31 9.30 -23.27
CA LEU A 9 -3.18 10.59 -22.61
C LEU A 9 -3.23 11.73 -23.63
N ARG A 10 -4.18 12.66 -23.41
CA ARG A 10 -4.25 13.91 -24.17
C ARG A 10 -3.15 14.86 -23.70
N PRO A 11 -2.67 15.80 -24.53
CA PRO A 11 -1.70 16.82 -24.11
C PRO A 11 -2.12 17.61 -22.87
N ALA A 12 -3.44 17.84 -22.69
CA ALA A 12 -3.99 18.46 -21.49
C ALA A 12 -3.76 17.63 -20.21
N HIS A 13 -3.82 16.29 -20.29
CA HIS A 13 -3.53 15.40 -19.17
C HIS A 13 -2.04 15.42 -18.82
N LEU A 14 -1.17 15.45 -19.84
CA LEU A 14 0.29 15.56 -19.67
C LEU A 14 0.68 16.89 -19.00
N LYS A 15 0.05 18.00 -19.39
CA LYS A 15 0.28 19.30 -18.74
C LYS A 15 -0.16 19.33 -17.28
N GLY A 16 -1.16 18.52 -16.91
CA GLY A 16 -1.62 18.37 -15.53
C GLY A 16 -0.68 17.55 -14.66
N LEU A 17 0.11 16.63 -15.24
CA LEU A 17 1.09 15.82 -14.52
C LEU A 17 2.22 16.67 -13.92
N ASP A 18 2.69 17.69 -14.64
CA ASP A 18 3.74 18.59 -14.14
C ASP A 18 3.27 19.49 -12.98
N ALA A 19 1.96 19.78 -12.93
CA ALA A 19 1.35 20.58 -11.88
C ALA A 19 0.90 19.73 -10.68
N TYR A 20 0.94 18.40 -10.80
CA TYR A 20 0.46 17.49 -9.77
C TYR A 20 1.34 17.58 -8.51
N LYS A 21 0.69 17.66 -7.35
CA LYS A 21 1.34 17.60 -6.05
C LYS A 21 0.70 16.51 -5.22
N TYR A 22 1.54 15.65 -4.65
CA TYR A 22 1.11 14.66 -3.69
C TYR A 22 0.43 15.34 -2.50
N ASN A 23 -0.75 14.86 -2.15
CA ASN A 23 -1.52 15.31 -1.00
C ASN A 23 -2.22 14.11 -0.38
N ALA A 24 -1.73 13.71 0.79
CA ALA A 24 -2.28 12.61 1.56
C ALA A 24 -2.36 12.99 3.04
N VAL A 25 -3.38 12.50 3.71
CA VAL A 25 -3.61 12.69 5.15
C VAL A 25 -3.78 11.32 5.77
N ASP A 26 -2.82 10.95 6.63
CA ASP A 26 -2.89 9.75 7.47
C ASP A 26 -3.33 10.13 8.88
N THR A 27 -4.26 9.36 9.42
CA THR A 27 -4.81 9.57 10.77
C THR A 27 -4.50 8.41 11.72
N SER A 28 -3.81 7.37 11.24
CA SER A 28 -3.47 6.19 12.02
C SER A 28 -2.47 6.51 13.13
N PRO A 29 -2.81 6.32 14.42
CA PRO A 29 -1.86 6.52 15.51
C PRO A 29 -0.63 5.61 15.39
N LEU A 30 -0.83 4.37 14.92
CA LEU A 30 0.27 3.44 14.71
C LEU A 30 1.23 3.98 13.63
N SER A 31 0.69 4.46 12.52
CA SER A 31 1.50 5.02 11.44
C SER A 31 2.26 6.27 11.90
N LEU A 32 1.55 7.22 12.50
CA LEU A 32 2.10 8.52 12.93
C LEU A 32 3.16 8.39 14.02
N TYR A 33 2.94 7.54 15.03
CA TYR A 33 3.80 7.49 16.22
C TYR A 33 4.82 6.35 16.22
N VAL A 34 4.64 5.32 15.40
CA VAL A 34 5.54 4.15 15.37
C VAL A 34 6.17 4.00 13.99
N MET A 35 5.35 3.87 12.95
CA MET A 35 5.84 3.46 11.62
C MET A 35 6.62 4.58 10.94
N HIS A 36 6.11 5.81 10.89
CA HIS A 36 6.83 6.92 10.28
C HIS A 36 8.16 7.25 10.96
N PRO A 37 8.27 7.31 12.30
CA PRO A 37 9.57 7.43 12.97
C PRO A 37 10.53 6.29 12.62
N PHE A 38 10.05 5.04 12.63
CA PHE A 38 10.85 3.87 12.27
C PHE A 38 11.34 3.94 10.82
N TRP A 39 10.45 4.23 9.88
CA TRP A 39 10.74 4.35 8.45
C TRP A 39 11.67 5.54 8.14
N ASN A 40 11.53 6.67 8.83
CA ASN A 40 12.45 7.81 8.72
C ASN A 40 13.86 7.43 9.20
N TRP A 41 13.99 6.55 10.18
CA TRP A 41 15.27 5.99 10.59
C TRP A 41 15.79 4.95 9.58
N CYS A 42 14.94 4.03 9.11
CA CYS A 42 15.31 2.99 8.15
C CYS A 42 15.82 3.55 6.82
N VAL A 43 15.19 4.60 6.29
CA VAL A 43 15.56 5.16 4.98
C VAL A 43 16.99 5.72 4.99
N GLU A 44 17.54 6.11 6.15
CA GLU A 44 18.89 6.64 6.24
C GLU A 44 19.97 5.62 5.86
N PHE A 45 19.71 4.33 6.08
CA PHE A 45 20.60 3.22 5.73
C PHE A 45 20.64 2.92 4.23
N PHE A 46 19.65 3.39 3.45
CA PHE A 46 19.63 3.19 2.02
C PHE A 46 20.57 4.17 1.31
N PRO A 47 21.41 3.72 0.36
CA PRO A 47 22.22 4.61 -0.45
C PRO A 47 21.36 5.56 -1.29
N ARG A 48 21.83 6.80 -1.53
CA ARG A 48 21.08 7.78 -2.32
C ARG A 48 20.92 7.42 -3.80
N TRP A 49 21.74 6.51 -4.33
CA TRP A 49 21.58 6.00 -5.69
C TRP A 49 20.47 4.95 -5.80
N PHE A 50 20.00 4.42 -4.67
CA PHE A 50 18.94 3.43 -4.65
C PHE A 50 17.60 4.11 -4.97
N ALA A 51 17.06 3.78 -6.14
CA ALA A 51 15.88 4.43 -6.69
C ALA A 51 14.61 4.05 -5.90
N PRO A 52 13.70 4.99 -5.60
CA PRO A 52 12.44 4.71 -4.90
C PRO A 52 11.59 3.63 -5.57
N ASN A 53 11.32 3.76 -6.88
CA ASN A 53 10.52 2.77 -7.61
C ASN A 53 11.15 1.36 -7.62
N LEU A 54 12.48 1.26 -7.45
CA LEU A 54 13.14 -0.04 -7.29
C LEU A 54 12.80 -0.66 -5.92
N MET A 55 12.66 0.14 -4.87
CA MET A 55 12.22 -0.31 -3.55
C MET A 55 10.81 -0.91 -3.63
N THR A 56 9.87 -0.16 -4.19
CA THR A 56 8.49 -0.62 -4.47
C THR A 56 8.49 -1.92 -5.26
N PHE A 57 9.27 -1.98 -6.36
CA PHE A 57 9.31 -3.15 -7.23
C PHE A 57 9.92 -4.38 -6.54
N LEU A 58 10.97 -4.21 -5.75
CA LEU A 58 11.53 -5.32 -4.97
C LEU A 58 10.56 -5.80 -3.89
N GLY A 59 9.86 -4.89 -3.23
CA GLY A 59 8.80 -5.22 -2.28
C GLY A 59 7.69 -6.04 -2.93
N PHE A 60 7.27 -5.66 -4.14
CA PHE A 60 6.32 -6.41 -4.95
C PHE A 60 6.80 -7.82 -5.30
N LEU A 61 8.05 -7.97 -5.74
CA LEU A 61 8.61 -9.29 -6.08
C LEU A 61 8.65 -10.22 -4.87
N LEU A 62 8.86 -9.71 -3.66
CA LEU A 62 8.78 -10.51 -2.43
C LEU A 62 7.35 -11.01 -2.16
N LEU A 63 6.31 -10.20 -2.45
CA LEU A 63 4.91 -10.65 -2.35
C LEU A 63 4.58 -11.71 -3.40
N VAL A 64 5.02 -11.51 -4.64
CA VAL A 64 4.85 -12.51 -5.72
C VAL A 64 5.56 -13.80 -5.36
N PHE A 65 6.77 -13.73 -4.81
CA PHE A 65 7.51 -14.90 -4.35
C PHE A 65 6.74 -15.64 -3.25
N ASN A 66 6.23 -14.93 -2.24
CA ASN A 66 5.40 -15.54 -1.19
C ASN A 66 4.15 -16.21 -1.78
N PHE A 67 3.45 -15.54 -2.69
CA PHE A 67 2.27 -16.08 -3.35
C PHE A 67 2.59 -17.36 -4.13
N VAL A 68 3.66 -17.38 -4.93
CA VAL A 68 4.08 -18.57 -5.68
C VAL A 68 4.51 -19.69 -4.74
N MET A 69 5.23 -19.38 -3.67
CA MET A 69 5.65 -20.36 -2.66
C MET A 69 4.44 -21.03 -2.00
N PHE A 70 3.48 -20.26 -1.50
CA PHE A 70 2.26 -20.84 -0.90
C PHE A 70 1.37 -21.54 -1.94
N SER A 71 1.30 -21.04 -3.17
CA SER A 71 0.57 -21.73 -4.25
C SER A 71 1.18 -23.10 -4.57
N TYR A 72 2.48 -23.28 -4.36
CA TYR A 72 3.14 -24.56 -4.56
C TYR A 72 2.99 -25.50 -3.36
N TYR A 73 3.15 -24.98 -2.14
CA TYR A 73 3.18 -25.80 -0.92
C TYR A 73 1.82 -25.98 -0.22
N ASP A 74 0.87 -25.05 -0.40
CA ASP A 74 -0.44 -25.08 0.26
C ASP A 74 -1.55 -24.56 -0.67
N PHE A 75 -1.61 -25.12 -1.89
CA PHE A 75 -2.53 -24.70 -2.95
C PHE A 75 -4.01 -24.73 -2.51
N HIS A 76 -4.38 -25.67 -1.65
CA HIS A 76 -5.75 -25.85 -1.17
C HIS A 76 -6.05 -25.10 0.13
N PHE A 77 -5.04 -24.45 0.73
CA PHE A 77 -5.10 -23.82 2.04
C PHE A 77 -5.56 -24.79 3.13
N THR A 78 -5.08 -26.03 3.11
CA THR A 78 -5.48 -27.10 4.05
C THR A 78 -4.29 -27.71 4.78
N GLU A 79 -3.08 -27.38 4.37
CA GLU A 79 -1.86 -28.08 4.78
C GLU A 79 -0.99 -27.27 5.76
N SER A 80 -1.52 -26.18 6.31
CA SER A 80 -0.80 -25.25 7.20
C SER A 80 -0.01 -25.94 8.33
N LEU A 81 -0.59 -26.98 8.94
CA LEU A 81 -0.01 -27.72 10.06
C LEU A 81 1.16 -28.65 9.66
N ILE A 82 1.24 -29.03 8.38
CA ILE A 82 2.27 -29.93 7.86
C ILE A 82 3.35 -29.20 7.06
N LEU A 83 3.20 -27.89 6.82
CA LEU A 83 4.20 -27.09 6.14
C LEU A 83 5.53 -27.05 6.90
N PRO A 84 6.67 -27.28 6.21
CA PRO A 84 7.99 -27.09 6.79
C PRO A 84 8.16 -25.70 7.44
N LYS A 85 8.67 -25.66 8.68
CA LYS A 85 8.80 -24.43 9.48
C LYS A 85 9.59 -23.31 8.81
N TRP A 86 10.52 -23.65 7.91
CA TRP A 86 11.31 -22.66 7.19
C TRP A 86 10.45 -21.84 6.20
N ILE A 87 9.36 -22.40 5.67
CA ILE A 87 8.43 -21.70 4.77
C ILE A 87 7.81 -20.52 5.50
N TRP A 88 7.37 -20.73 6.74
CA TRP A 88 6.82 -19.67 7.59
C TRP A 88 7.85 -18.59 7.90
N LEU A 89 9.10 -18.97 8.19
CA LEU A 89 10.17 -18.02 8.43
C LEU A 89 10.48 -17.17 7.20
N VAL A 90 10.59 -17.81 6.02
CA VAL A 90 10.80 -17.12 4.75
C VAL A 90 9.62 -16.21 4.43
N ALA A 91 8.39 -16.69 4.59
CA ALA A 91 7.18 -15.90 4.38
C ALA A 91 7.16 -14.64 5.24
N ALA A 92 7.46 -14.77 6.53
CA ALA A 92 7.52 -13.66 7.47
C ALA A 92 8.59 -12.63 7.08
N ILE A 93 9.79 -13.09 6.69
CA ILE A 93 10.89 -12.20 6.24
C ILE A 93 10.49 -11.47 4.95
N CYS A 94 10.00 -12.19 3.94
CA CYS A 94 9.58 -11.61 2.67
C CYS A 94 8.46 -10.58 2.87
N GLN A 95 7.47 -10.91 3.71
CA GLN A 95 6.36 -10.01 4.00
C GLN A 95 6.81 -8.77 4.75
N PHE A 96 7.63 -8.94 5.79
CA PHE A 96 8.18 -7.84 6.56
C PHE A 96 9.00 -6.92 5.66
N CYS A 97 9.96 -7.48 4.91
CA CYS A 97 10.79 -6.70 3.99
C CYS A 97 9.95 -5.99 2.91
N SER A 98 8.93 -6.65 2.35
CA SER A 98 8.03 -6.03 1.38
C SER A 98 7.33 -4.80 1.96
N HIS A 99 6.69 -4.95 3.12
CA HIS A 99 6.04 -3.87 3.84
C HIS A 99 7.00 -2.76 4.26
N GLN A 100 8.24 -3.09 4.62
CA GLN A 100 9.25 -2.08 4.95
C GLN A 100 9.74 -1.31 3.74
N LEU A 101 9.93 -1.96 2.59
CA LEU A 101 10.39 -1.32 1.34
C LEU A 101 9.35 -0.34 0.80
N ASP A 102 8.09 -0.74 0.86
CA ASP A 102 6.93 0.10 0.55
C ASP A 102 6.91 1.37 1.42
N GLY A 103 6.83 1.23 2.74
CA GLY A 103 6.72 2.40 3.63
C GLY A 103 7.90 3.38 3.66
N ILE A 104 9.05 3.03 3.07
CA ILE A 104 10.23 3.91 2.98
C ILE A 104 10.48 4.48 1.58
N ASP A 105 9.78 4.05 0.53
CA ASP A 105 10.08 4.47 -0.84
C ASP A 105 9.78 5.96 -1.09
N GLY A 106 8.67 6.49 -0.59
CA GLY A 106 8.30 7.89 -0.68
C GLY A 106 9.23 8.75 0.17
N LYS A 107 9.70 8.20 1.30
CA LYS A 107 10.72 8.84 2.14
C LYS A 107 12.04 8.95 1.40
N GLN A 108 12.43 7.89 0.70
CA GLN A 108 13.61 7.90 -0.15
C GLN A 108 13.43 8.91 -1.29
N ALA A 109 12.27 8.95 -1.94
CA ALA A 109 11.97 9.89 -3.03
C ALA A 109 12.09 11.35 -2.58
N ARG A 110 11.62 11.68 -1.37
CA ARG A 110 11.80 13.01 -0.78
C ARG A 110 13.27 13.30 -0.47
N ARG A 111 13.99 12.33 0.11
CA ARG A 111 15.42 12.44 0.46
C ARG A 111 16.30 12.67 -0.77
N THR A 112 15.99 12.02 -1.90
CA THR A 112 16.72 12.14 -3.17
C THR A 112 16.18 13.24 -4.09
N LYS A 113 15.08 13.92 -3.70
CA LYS A 113 14.37 14.92 -4.52
C LYS A 113 13.89 14.37 -5.87
N THR A 114 13.42 13.12 -5.87
CA THR A 114 12.91 12.41 -7.05
C THR A 114 11.42 12.05 -6.95
N SER A 115 10.68 12.68 -6.02
CA SER A 115 9.22 12.56 -5.94
C SER A 115 8.57 13.04 -7.24
N SER A 116 7.67 12.24 -7.81
CA SER A 116 6.96 12.54 -9.06
C SER A 116 5.60 11.87 -9.11
N ALA A 117 4.67 12.42 -9.91
CA ALA A 117 3.35 11.83 -10.12
C ALA A 117 3.41 10.42 -10.73
N LEU A 118 4.45 10.14 -11.55
CA LEU A 118 4.67 8.81 -12.11
C LEU A 118 5.17 7.81 -11.06
N GLY A 119 6.07 8.23 -10.17
CA GLY A 119 6.54 7.39 -9.06
C GLY A 119 5.39 6.99 -8.14
N GLU A 120 4.53 7.94 -7.80
CA GLU A 120 3.32 7.67 -7.02
C GLU A 120 2.30 6.79 -7.75
N LEU A 121 2.09 6.99 -9.05
CA LEU A 121 1.24 6.11 -9.85
C LEU A 121 1.78 4.67 -9.85
N PHE A 122 3.10 4.52 -9.92
CA PHE A 122 3.75 3.21 -9.88
C PHE A 122 3.57 2.54 -8.52
N ASP A 123 3.84 3.27 -7.45
CA ASP A 123 3.67 2.86 -6.05
C ASP A 123 2.23 2.37 -5.78
N HIS A 124 1.25 3.24 -5.97
CA HIS A 124 -0.17 2.92 -5.81
C HIS A 124 -0.64 1.80 -6.75
N GLY A 125 -0.06 1.72 -7.95
CA GLY A 125 -0.33 0.65 -8.89
C GLY A 125 0.12 -0.71 -8.35
N VAL A 126 1.29 -0.76 -7.72
CA VAL A 126 1.81 -1.95 -7.03
C VAL A 126 0.98 -2.27 -5.79
N ASP A 127 0.62 -1.28 -4.98
CA ASP A 127 -0.24 -1.46 -3.80
C ASP A 127 -1.57 -2.14 -4.14
N SER A 128 -2.14 -1.80 -5.30
CA SER A 128 -3.39 -2.42 -5.75
C SER A 128 -3.25 -3.95 -5.90
N TRP A 129 -2.09 -4.44 -6.34
CA TRP A 129 -1.80 -5.87 -6.38
C TRP A 129 -1.47 -6.43 -5.00
N ALA A 130 -0.78 -5.66 -4.15
CA ALA A 130 -0.48 -6.06 -2.78
C ALA A 130 -1.76 -6.33 -1.97
N THR A 131 -2.85 -5.58 -2.21
CA THR A 131 -4.16 -5.79 -1.59
C THR A 131 -4.80 -7.15 -1.92
N PHE A 132 -4.30 -7.84 -2.95
CA PHE A 132 -4.67 -9.21 -3.29
C PHE A 132 -3.62 -10.23 -2.83
N LEU A 133 -2.35 -10.02 -3.18
CA LEU A 133 -1.29 -11.00 -2.93
C LEU A 133 -1.08 -11.26 -1.44
N PHE A 134 -1.11 -10.20 -0.61
CA PHE A 134 -0.89 -10.35 0.82
C PHE A 134 -2.02 -11.13 1.53
N PRO A 135 -3.31 -10.76 1.39
CA PRO A 135 -4.40 -11.52 2.03
C PRO A 135 -4.46 -12.98 1.60
N VAL A 136 -4.18 -13.28 0.32
CA VAL A 136 -4.16 -14.68 -0.14
C VAL A 136 -3.06 -15.49 0.54
N CYS A 137 -1.89 -14.91 0.80
CA CYS A 137 -0.85 -15.59 1.58
C CYS A 137 -1.28 -15.85 3.03
N ILE A 138 -2.11 -14.97 3.61
CA ILE A 138 -2.66 -15.15 4.96
C ILE A 138 -3.63 -16.34 5.01
N PHE A 139 -4.28 -16.74 3.90
CA PHE A 139 -5.19 -17.89 3.90
C PHE A 139 -4.52 -19.19 4.32
N SER A 140 -3.22 -19.36 4.02
CA SER A 140 -2.43 -20.49 4.49
C SER A 140 -2.27 -20.47 6.02
N VAL A 141 -2.23 -19.28 6.65
CA VAL A 141 -2.15 -19.13 8.12
C VAL A 141 -3.50 -19.45 8.78
N ILE A 142 -4.59 -18.98 8.18
CA ILE A 142 -5.96 -19.19 8.67
C ILE A 142 -6.65 -20.36 7.97
N SER A 143 -5.86 -21.40 7.64
CA SER A 143 -6.20 -22.56 6.81
C SER A 143 -7.61 -23.08 6.94
N ARG A 144 -8.08 -23.85 5.97
CA ARG A 144 -9.37 -24.55 5.95
C ARG A 144 -9.35 -25.89 6.68
N ASP A 145 -8.49 -26.05 7.67
CA ASP A 145 -8.46 -27.24 8.54
C ASP A 145 -9.66 -27.23 9.51
N GLU A 146 -9.71 -28.19 10.45
CA GLU A 146 -10.87 -28.38 11.34
C GLU A 146 -11.25 -27.13 12.15
N TYR A 147 -10.28 -26.25 12.43
CA TYR A 147 -10.46 -24.98 13.16
C TYR A 147 -10.42 -23.75 12.23
N GLY A 148 -10.50 -24.01 10.95
CA GLY A 148 -10.20 -23.10 9.87
C GLY A 148 -11.32 -22.17 9.42
N PHE A 149 -10.99 -21.23 8.54
CA PHE A 149 -11.98 -20.35 7.92
C PHE A 149 -12.62 -21.03 6.70
N SER A 150 -13.93 -20.83 6.52
CA SER A 150 -14.61 -21.28 5.30
C SER A 150 -14.14 -20.46 4.08
N PRO A 151 -14.23 -21.00 2.85
CA PRO A 151 -13.92 -20.22 1.64
C PRO A 151 -14.70 -18.91 1.53
N LEU A 152 -15.94 -18.91 2.02
CA LEU A 152 -16.77 -17.70 2.05
C LEU A 152 -16.20 -16.65 3.02
N ALA A 153 -15.75 -17.06 4.21
CA ALA A 153 -15.12 -16.16 5.17
C ALA A 153 -13.78 -15.62 4.65
N MET A 154 -12.97 -16.46 3.99
CA MET A 154 -11.75 -16.04 3.30
C MET A 154 -12.05 -15.01 2.18
N HIS A 155 -13.13 -15.22 1.41
CA HIS A 155 -13.57 -14.24 0.42
C HIS A 155 -13.97 -12.89 1.04
N PHE A 156 -14.71 -12.90 2.14
CA PHE A 156 -15.02 -11.67 2.87
C PHE A 156 -13.78 -10.98 3.43
N LEU A 157 -12.77 -11.73 3.89
CA LEU A 157 -11.49 -11.16 4.32
C LEU A 157 -10.79 -10.45 3.16
N LEU A 158 -10.74 -11.05 1.96
CA LEU A 158 -10.19 -10.40 0.77
C LEU A 158 -10.97 -9.13 0.38
N LEU A 159 -12.31 -9.16 0.42
CA LEU A 159 -13.12 -7.98 0.15
C LEU A 159 -12.88 -6.87 1.19
N SER A 160 -12.67 -7.25 2.46
CA SER A 160 -12.40 -6.31 3.54
C SER A 160 -11.08 -5.55 3.37
N THR A 161 -10.11 -6.06 2.60
CA THR A 161 -8.87 -5.34 2.27
C THR A 161 -8.97 -4.60 0.93
N TYR A 162 -9.68 -5.17 -0.04
CA TYR A 162 -9.79 -4.61 -1.39
C TYR A 162 -10.72 -3.40 -1.46
N LEU A 163 -11.89 -3.45 -0.80
CA LEU A 163 -12.87 -2.35 -0.83
C LEU A 163 -12.31 -1.05 -0.23
N PRO A 164 -11.67 -1.05 0.96
CA PRO A 164 -11.00 0.13 1.50
C PRO A 164 -10.01 0.79 0.54
N PHE A 165 -9.21 -0.02 -0.16
CA PHE A 165 -8.22 0.49 -1.12
C PHE A 165 -8.90 1.20 -2.29
N ILE A 166 -9.94 0.59 -2.88
CA ILE A 166 -10.69 1.21 -3.99
C ILE A 166 -11.40 2.49 -3.52
N ASP A 167 -12.01 2.46 -2.35
CA ASP A 167 -12.76 3.60 -1.80
C ASP A 167 -11.85 4.82 -1.54
N THR A 168 -10.60 4.62 -1.05
CA THR A 168 -9.68 5.75 -0.77
C THR A 168 -9.19 6.37 -2.07
N HIS A 169 -8.99 5.54 -3.11
CA HIS A 169 -8.58 6.00 -4.43
C HIS A 169 -9.71 6.69 -5.18
N TRP A 170 -10.95 6.20 -5.01
CA TRP A 170 -12.13 6.89 -5.49
C TRP A 170 -12.30 8.24 -4.80
N GLU A 171 -12.16 8.31 -3.48
CA GLU A 171 -12.18 9.57 -2.74
C GLU A 171 -11.11 10.53 -3.24
N LYS A 172 -9.85 10.08 -3.36
CA LYS A 172 -8.74 10.86 -3.92
C LYS A 172 -9.04 11.39 -5.32
N TYR A 173 -9.65 10.58 -6.17
CA TYR A 173 -10.03 11.02 -7.52
C TYR A 173 -10.98 12.21 -7.48
N ASN A 174 -11.92 12.24 -6.53
CA ASN A 174 -12.91 13.29 -6.36
C ASN A 174 -12.37 14.51 -5.58
N THR A 175 -11.69 14.30 -4.46
CA THR A 175 -11.26 15.34 -3.50
C THR A 175 -9.86 15.89 -3.77
N LYS A 176 -9.04 15.16 -4.53
CA LYS A 176 -7.59 15.39 -4.73
C LYS A 176 -6.75 15.21 -3.47
N VAL A 177 -7.29 14.53 -2.46
CA VAL A 177 -6.59 14.17 -1.21
C VAL A 177 -6.71 12.66 -1.01
N LEU A 178 -5.58 11.96 -0.85
CA LEU A 178 -5.60 10.56 -0.43
C LEU A 178 -5.79 10.51 1.09
N PHE A 179 -6.98 10.14 1.53
CA PHE A 179 -7.25 9.91 2.94
C PHE A 179 -6.89 8.48 3.31
N LEU A 180 -6.05 8.29 4.33
CA LEU A 180 -5.61 6.98 4.81
C LEU A 180 -6.16 6.74 6.23
N PRO A 181 -7.36 6.16 6.36
CA PRO A 181 -7.93 5.81 7.65
C PRO A 181 -7.40 4.47 8.16
N TRP A 182 -7.14 4.37 9.46
CA TRP A 182 -6.74 3.13 10.13
C TRP A 182 -7.85 2.06 10.23
N LEU A 183 -9.11 2.51 10.30
CA LEU A 183 -10.32 1.73 10.16
C LEU A 183 -11.27 2.64 9.36
N TYR A 184 -11.96 2.14 8.34
CA TYR A 184 -13.07 2.84 7.68
C TYR A 184 -14.22 2.98 8.69
N ASP A 185 -14.06 3.87 9.67
CA ASP A 185 -14.74 3.70 10.95
C ASP A 185 -15.04 5.03 11.61
N ILE A 186 -16.02 4.96 12.50
CA ILE A 186 -16.62 5.89 13.47
C ILE A 186 -15.96 7.27 13.67
N SER A 187 -14.64 7.44 13.54
CA SER A 187 -14.01 8.77 13.47
C SER A 187 -14.53 9.64 12.32
N MET A 188 -14.89 9.07 11.17
CA MET A 188 -15.56 9.84 10.11
C MET A 188 -17.00 10.21 10.48
N LEU A 189 -17.70 9.38 11.26
CA LEU A 189 -19.08 9.62 11.74
C LEU A 189 -19.13 10.60 12.91
N ILE A 190 -18.16 10.56 13.82
CA ILE A 190 -18.05 11.41 15.00
C ILE A 190 -17.47 12.78 14.63
N ASN A 191 -16.65 12.86 13.58
CA ASN A 191 -15.71 13.97 13.41
C ASN A 191 -15.79 14.70 12.07
N GLN A 192 -16.93 14.70 11.36
CA GLN A 192 -17.08 15.46 10.11
C GLN A 192 -16.68 16.95 10.24
N ASN A 193 -16.99 17.58 11.38
CA ASN A 193 -16.63 18.99 11.64
C ASN A 193 -15.14 19.20 11.98
N ILE A 194 -14.47 18.22 12.60
CA ILE A 194 -13.05 18.31 12.91
C ILE A 194 -12.21 17.93 11.70
N THR A 195 -12.59 16.90 10.94
CA THR A 195 -11.94 16.53 9.67
C THR A 195 -11.99 17.72 8.70
N GLN A 196 -13.15 18.39 8.55
CA GLN A 196 -13.21 19.63 7.75
C GLN A 196 -12.40 20.80 8.34
N LYS A 197 -12.32 20.93 9.68
CA LYS A 197 -11.49 21.96 10.32
C LYS A 197 -9.99 21.69 10.17
N ILE A 198 -9.54 20.44 10.28
CA ILE A 198 -8.14 20.04 10.08
C ILE A 198 -7.77 20.24 8.62
N ILE A 199 -8.60 19.79 7.68
CA ILE A 199 -8.41 20.02 6.24
C ILE A 199 -8.36 21.53 5.93
N ARG A 200 -9.25 22.35 6.50
CA ARG A 200 -9.21 23.82 6.31
C ARG A 200 -8.00 24.47 6.99
N HIS A 201 -7.58 24.00 8.15
CA HIS A 201 -6.44 24.57 8.89
C HIS A 201 -5.10 24.20 8.23
N GLU A 202 -4.96 22.99 7.69
CA GLU A 202 -3.76 22.56 6.95
C GLU A 202 -3.67 23.26 5.58
N MET A 203 -4.78 23.48 4.89
CA MET A 203 -4.80 24.30 3.66
C MET A 203 -4.45 25.77 3.90
N VAL A 204 -4.74 26.33 5.08
CA VAL A 204 -4.50 27.75 5.41
C VAL A 204 -3.13 27.99 6.05
N SER A 205 -2.57 27.01 6.78
CA SER A 205 -1.31 27.20 7.53
C SER A 205 -0.04 26.96 6.72
N GLY A 206 -0.13 26.40 5.51
CA GLY A 206 1.06 26.09 4.69
C GLY A 206 2.05 25.13 5.35
N GLN A 207 1.69 24.56 6.52
CA GLN A 207 2.48 23.55 7.21
C GLN A 207 2.24 22.22 6.53
N ASN A 208 2.99 22.01 5.46
CA ASN A 208 3.28 20.73 4.84
C ASN A 208 3.90 19.79 5.90
N ARG A 209 3.09 19.17 6.77
CA ARG A 209 3.44 17.89 7.39
C ARG A 209 3.18 16.80 6.35
N VAL A 210 4.01 16.84 5.30
CA VAL A 210 4.01 15.89 4.20
C VAL A 210 4.59 14.58 4.75
N LEU A 211 3.75 13.55 4.81
CA LEU A 211 4.15 12.20 5.18
C LEU A 211 5.04 11.55 4.15
#